data_AF-A0A7X9WKG3-F1
#
_entry.id   AF-A0A7X9WKG3-F1
#
_cell.length_a   1.000
_cell.length_b   1.000
_cell.length_c   1.000
_cell.angle_alpha   90.00
_cell.angle_beta   90.00
_cell.angle_gamma   90.00
#
_symmetry.space_group_name_H-M   'P 1'
#
loop_
_entity.id
_entity.type
_entity.pdbx_description
1 polymer ?
#
loop_
_entity_poly.entity_id
_entity_poly.type
_entity_poly.pdbx_seq_one_letter_code
_entity_poly.pdbx_strand_id
1 'polypeptide(L)'
;MKALLAIGIAALTIAAAPQDAERPIELKGKCELNATLPNMMKQRDGAERVTTVECDRVVIHPGKQAVFYKGGKPVATFEGHAGDQTDITMDRVSIGGSAPAATSNGRCRIYKNDNLGELMMLCFAVYREGSSTLGAVATFSAPTR
;
A
#
# COMPACT_ATOMS: atom_id res chain seq x y z
N MET A 1 20.32 -57.87 31.97
CA MET A 1 20.64 -56.70 31.09
C MET A 1 19.39 -56.44 30.26
N LYS A 2 18.47 -55.54 30.67
CA LYS A 2 18.25 -54.20 30.07
C LYS A 2 18.68 -54.16 28.60
N ALA A 3 17.78 -54.14 27.62
CA ALA A 3 17.00 -53.01 27.06
C ALA A 3 16.83 -53.32 25.55
N LEU A 4 15.95 -52.77 24.70
CA LEU A 4 15.03 -51.63 24.70
C LEU A 4 14.07 -51.89 23.51
N LEU A 5 12.76 -51.69 23.70
CA LEU A 5 11.77 -51.68 22.62
C LEU A 5 11.93 -50.38 21.81
N ALA A 6 12.20 -50.47 20.51
CA ALA A 6 12.22 -49.30 19.63
C ALA A 6 10.84 -49.14 18.95
N ILE A 7 10.03 -48.22 19.45
CA ILE A 7 8.80 -47.78 18.78
C ILE A 7 9.20 -46.72 17.77
N GLY A 8 9.14 -47.06 16.48
CA GLY A 8 9.32 -46.11 15.40
C GLY A 8 8.12 -45.16 15.33
N ILE A 9 8.30 -43.93 15.79
CA ILE A 9 7.35 -42.85 15.57
C ILE A 9 7.59 -42.35 14.14
N ALA A 10 6.73 -42.74 13.20
CA ALA A 10 6.67 -42.11 11.90
C ALA A 10 6.20 -40.66 12.11
N ALA A 11 7.13 -39.71 11.98
CA ALA A 11 6.82 -38.30 12.00
C ALA A 11 5.98 -37.98 10.75
N LEU A 12 4.67 -37.84 10.92
CA LEU A 12 3.84 -37.13 9.96
C LEU A 12 4.30 -35.67 9.96
N THR A 13 5.12 -35.28 8.99
CA THR A 13 5.30 -33.88 8.65
C THR A 13 3.99 -33.37 8.06
N ILE A 14 3.11 -32.86 8.91
CA ILE A 14 2.02 -32.00 8.48
C ILE A 14 2.70 -30.75 7.95
N ALA A 15 2.88 -30.67 6.63
CA ALA A 15 3.18 -29.41 5.97
C ALA A 15 2.03 -28.47 6.30
N ALA A 16 2.27 -27.52 7.21
CA ALA A 16 1.36 -26.41 7.42
C ALA A 16 1.27 -25.66 6.08
N ALA A 17 0.17 -25.88 5.35
CA ALA A 17 -0.15 -25.02 4.23
C ALA A 17 -0.23 -23.58 4.78
N PRO A 18 0.48 -22.60 4.20
CA PRO A 18 0.39 -21.23 4.68
C PRO A 18 -1.08 -20.79 4.54
N GLN A 19 -1.74 -20.63 5.68
CA GLN A 19 -3.09 -20.09 5.78
C GLN A 19 -3.04 -18.61 5.38
N ASP A 20 -3.93 -18.23 4.46
CA ASP A 20 -4.25 -16.85 4.09
C ASP A 20 -3.13 -15.99 3.50
N ALA A 21 -2.65 -16.35 2.31
CA ALA A 21 -2.14 -15.34 1.39
C ALA A 21 -3.32 -14.46 0.93
N GLU A 22 -3.60 -13.39 1.67
CA GLU A 22 -4.63 -12.41 1.36
C GLU A 22 -4.48 -11.95 -0.09
N ARG A 23 -5.51 -12.23 -0.91
CA ARG A 23 -5.45 -11.99 -2.36
C ARG A 23 -5.42 -10.49 -2.64
N PRO A 24 -4.69 -10.05 -3.68
CA PRO A 24 -4.74 -8.65 -4.09
C PRO A 24 -6.17 -8.24 -4.48
N ILE A 25 -6.57 -7.05 -4.05
CA ILE A 25 -7.85 -6.43 -4.40
C ILE A 25 -7.61 -5.50 -5.58
N GLU A 26 -8.28 -5.74 -6.70
CA GLU A 26 -8.20 -4.88 -7.87
C GLU A 26 -9.49 -4.08 -8.04
N LEU A 27 -9.38 -2.75 -8.13
CA LEU A 27 -10.50 -1.83 -8.25
C LEU A 27 -10.32 -0.90 -9.44
N LYS A 28 -11.38 -0.72 -10.22
CA LYS A 28 -11.48 0.32 -11.26
C LYS A 28 -12.18 1.55 -10.68
N GLY A 29 -11.64 2.72 -10.97
CA GLY A 29 -12.11 3.96 -10.36
C GLY A 29 -11.38 5.17 -10.94
N LYS A 30 -11.20 6.23 -10.16
CA LYS A 30 -10.44 7.41 -10.60
C LYS A 30 -9.66 8.02 -9.44
N CYS A 31 -8.47 8.52 -9.74
CA CYS A 31 -7.78 9.39 -8.80
C CYS A 31 -8.29 10.84 -8.90
N GLU A 32 -8.46 11.48 -7.75
CA GLU A 32 -8.80 12.89 -7.62
C GLU A 32 -7.53 13.76 -7.57
N LEU A 33 -7.49 14.80 -8.40
CA LEU A 33 -6.32 15.67 -8.53
C LEU A 33 -6.35 16.90 -7.62
N ASN A 34 -7.54 17.29 -7.15
CA ASN A 34 -7.78 18.52 -6.41
C ASN A 34 -7.86 18.29 -4.89
N ALA A 35 -7.10 17.33 -4.35
CA ALA A 35 -7.06 17.09 -2.91
C ALA A 35 -6.38 18.25 -2.17
N THR A 36 -6.83 18.56 -0.95
CA THR A 36 -6.20 19.58 -0.07
C THR A 36 -4.84 19.13 0.48
N LEU A 37 -4.59 17.82 0.48
CA LEU A 37 -3.45 17.19 1.14
C LEU A 37 -2.04 17.65 0.68
N PRO A 38 -1.79 17.97 -0.62
CA PRO A 38 -0.50 18.52 -1.05
C PRO A 38 -0.05 19.75 -0.26
N ASN A 39 -0.98 20.65 0.10
CA ASN A 39 -0.64 21.83 0.88
C ASN A 39 -0.24 21.48 2.31
N MET A 40 -0.93 20.51 2.92
CA MET A 40 -0.58 20.03 4.26
C MET A 40 0.80 19.37 4.28
N MET A 41 1.14 18.57 3.27
CA MET A 41 2.46 17.93 3.17
C MET A 41 3.59 18.95 3.03
N LYS A 42 3.35 20.04 2.27
CA LYS A 42 4.32 21.15 2.18
C LYS A 42 4.51 21.85 3.53
N GLN A 43 3.41 22.20 4.19
CA GLN A 43 3.45 23.02 5.41
C GLN A 43 3.90 22.25 6.65
N ARG A 44 3.43 21.01 6.82
CA ARG A 44 3.69 20.19 8.01
C ARG A 44 4.93 19.33 7.87
N ASP A 45 5.09 18.70 6.71
CA ASP A 45 6.10 17.66 6.51
C ASP A 45 7.32 18.14 5.69
N GLY A 46 7.33 19.42 5.29
CA GLY A 46 8.47 20.07 4.64
C GLY A 46 8.72 19.60 3.19
N ALA A 47 7.73 19.00 2.53
CA ALA A 47 7.87 18.64 1.12
C ALA A 47 8.00 19.91 0.26
N GLU A 48 9.08 20.02 -0.52
CA GLU A 48 9.31 21.13 -1.46
C GLU A 48 8.31 21.08 -2.62
N ARG A 49 8.03 19.86 -3.10
CA ARG A 49 7.10 19.56 -4.18
C ARG A 49 6.28 18.33 -3.83
N VAL A 50 5.03 18.30 -4.30
CA VAL A 50 4.14 17.16 -4.10
C VAL A 50 3.55 16.74 -5.44
N THR A 51 3.70 15.48 -5.79
CA THR A 51 3.07 14.87 -6.97
C THR A 51 1.69 14.34 -6.60
N THR A 52 0.65 14.85 -7.25
CA THR A 52 -0.69 14.23 -7.19
C THR A 52 -0.82 13.21 -8.31
N VAL A 53 -1.18 11.98 -7.96
CA VAL A 53 -1.25 10.85 -8.89
C VAL A 53 -2.56 10.90 -9.69
N GLU A 54 -2.47 10.82 -11.01
CA GLU A 54 -3.61 10.58 -11.89
C GLU A 54 -3.71 9.08 -12.21
N CYS A 55 -4.85 8.45 -11.98
CA CYS A 55 -5.04 7.01 -12.16
C CYS A 55 -6.49 6.67 -12.54
N ASP A 56 -6.70 5.48 -13.10
CA ASP A 56 -8.01 4.89 -13.42
C ASP A 56 -8.24 3.53 -12.73
N ARG A 57 -7.24 3.04 -11.99
CA ARG A 57 -7.25 1.73 -11.37
C ARG A 57 -6.24 1.64 -10.23
N VAL A 58 -6.54 0.83 -9.22
CA VAL A 58 -5.63 0.49 -8.13
C VAL A 58 -5.62 -1.02 -7.88
N VAL A 59 -4.45 -1.56 -7.57
CA VAL A 59 -4.28 -2.92 -7.02
C VAL A 59 -3.73 -2.79 -5.61
N ILE A 60 -4.45 -3.34 -4.64
CA ILE A 60 -4.15 -3.24 -3.22
C ILE A 60 -3.74 -4.62 -2.72
N HIS A 61 -2.57 -4.72 -2.12
CA HIS A 61 -2.15 -5.86 -1.32
C HIS A 61 -2.28 -5.44 0.14
N PRO A 62 -3.31 -5.89 0.87
CA PRO A 62 -3.57 -5.44 2.23
C PRO A 62 -2.33 -5.57 3.13
N GLY A 63 -2.07 -4.53 3.92
CA GLY A 63 -0.91 -4.46 4.81
C GLY A 63 0.46 -4.44 4.11
N LYS A 64 0.55 -4.31 2.78
CA LYS A 64 1.82 -4.43 2.06
C LYS A 64 2.04 -3.34 1.03
N GLN A 65 1.13 -3.15 0.08
CA GLN A 65 1.31 -2.14 -0.96
C GLN A 65 0.02 -1.72 -1.64
N ALA A 66 0.05 -0.54 -2.26
CA ALA A 66 -0.96 -0.08 -3.20
C ALA A 66 -0.28 0.40 -4.49
N VAL A 67 -0.72 -0.13 -5.62
CA VAL A 67 -0.20 0.21 -6.96
C VAL A 67 -1.29 0.88 -7.77
N PHE A 68 -1.06 2.12 -8.15
CA PHE A 68 -1.97 2.93 -8.96
C PHE A 68 -1.56 2.87 -10.42
N TYR A 69 -2.55 2.73 -11.31
CA TYR A 69 -2.35 2.59 -12.74
C TYR A 69 -3.12 3.65 -13.52
N LYS A 70 -2.59 4.03 -14.68
CA LYS A 70 -3.25 4.86 -15.68
C LYS A 70 -3.01 4.25 -17.06
N GLY A 71 -4.08 3.97 -17.81
CA GLY A 71 -3.96 3.39 -19.15
C GLY A 71 -3.15 2.08 -19.16
N GLY A 72 -3.27 1.28 -18.11
CA GLY A 72 -2.57 -0.01 -17.96
C GLY A 72 -1.12 0.07 -17.45
N LYS A 73 -0.53 1.26 -17.29
CA LYS A 73 0.84 1.44 -16.78
C LYS A 73 0.84 1.83 -15.31
N PRO A 74 1.73 1.27 -14.46
CA PRO A 74 1.88 1.72 -13.09
C PRO A 74 2.41 3.16 -13.08
N VAL A 75 1.74 4.04 -12.35
CA VAL A 75 2.09 5.46 -12.21
C VAL A 75 2.53 5.83 -10.81
N ALA A 76 2.16 5.04 -9.80
CA ALA A 76 2.67 5.16 -8.45
C ALA A 76 2.57 3.81 -7.72
N THR A 77 3.60 3.49 -6.94
CA THR A 77 3.62 2.33 -6.04
C THR A 77 3.95 2.83 -4.64
N PHE A 78 3.07 2.54 -3.71
CA PHE A 78 3.18 2.85 -2.29
C PHE A 78 3.41 1.53 -1.55
N GLU A 79 4.63 1.30 -1.07
CA GLU A 79 5.06 0.04 -0.44
C GLU A 79 5.28 0.24 1.06
N GLY A 80 4.92 -0.77 1.86
CA GLY A 80 4.96 -0.67 3.30
C GLY A 80 4.61 -1.95 4.03
N HIS A 81 4.14 -1.78 5.26
CA HIS A 81 3.70 -2.84 6.16
C HIS A 81 2.36 -2.47 6.82
N ALA A 82 1.69 -3.46 7.43
CA ALA A 82 0.46 -3.22 8.16
C ALA A 82 0.71 -2.27 9.33
N GLY A 83 -0.09 -1.20 9.46
CA GLY A 83 0.03 -0.26 10.56
C GLY A 83 -1.01 -0.52 11.64
N ASP A 84 -0.68 -0.24 12.89
CA ASP A 84 -1.62 -0.39 14.02
C ASP A 84 -2.87 0.48 13.87
N GLN A 85 -2.75 1.61 13.18
CA GLN A 85 -3.82 2.57 12.97
C GLN A 85 -4.12 2.84 11.49
N THR A 86 -3.46 2.18 10.55
CA THR A 86 -3.56 2.47 9.12
C THR A 86 -3.50 1.18 8.33
N ASP A 87 -4.17 1.11 7.18
CA ASP A 87 -4.14 -0.10 6.36
C ASP A 87 -2.73 -0.43 5.87
N ILE A 88 -1.92 0.60 5.57
CA ILE A 88 -0.50 0.44 5.23
C ILE A 88 0.30 1.64 5.76
N THR A 89 1.31 1.42 6.60
CA THR A 89 2.35 2.41 6.96
C THR A 89 3.45 2.36 5.90
N MET A 90 3.88 3.51 5.37
CA MET A 90 4.79 3.54 4.22
C MET A 90 6.25 3.32 4.61
N ASP A 91 6.91 2.45 3.86
CA ASP A 91 8.36 2.24 3.88
C ASP A 91 9.04 2.86 2.65
N ARG A 92 8.40 2.72 1.47
CA ARG A 92 8.95 3.19 0.19
C ARG A 92 7.86 3.69 -0.76
N VAL A 93 8.26 4.55 -1.69
CA VAL A 93 7.40 5.03 -2.77
C VAL A 93 8.15 5.10 -4.10
N SER A 94 7.49 4.74 -5.19
CA SER A 94 7.95 4.93 -6.57
C SER A 94 6.89 5.72 -7.33
N ILE A 95 7.31 6.69 -8.15
CA ILE A 95 6.43 7.57 -8.92
C ILE A 95 6.86 7.56 -10.38
N GLY A 96 5.92 7.35 -11.29
CA GLY A 96 6.18 7.35 -12.74
C GLY A 96 7.17 6.27 -13.20
N GLY A 97 7.33 5.18 -12.41
CA GLY A 97 8.33 4.14 -12.68
C GLY A 97 9.76 4.48 -12.23
N SER A 98 9.94 5.51 -11.41
CA SER A 98 11.22 5.81 -10.76
C SER A 98 11.67 4.67 -9.83
N ALA A 99 12.95 4.64 -9.46
CA ALA A 99 13.43 3.72 -8.44
C ALA A 99 12.72 3.99 -7.10
N PRO A 100 12.36 2.94 -6.32
CA PRO A 100 11.70 3.14 -5.03
C PRO A 100 12.58 3.92 -4.03
N ALA A 101 12.07 5.05 -3.55
CA ALA A 101 12.70 5.90 -2.54
C ALA A 101 12.16 5.57 -1.14
N ALA A 102 13.02 5.60 -0.12
CA ALA A 102 12.60 5.41 1.27
C ALA A 102 11.75 6.60 1.74
N THR A 103 10.67 6.31 2.45
CA THR A 103 9.76 7.33 2.98
C THR A 103 10.16 7.74 4.39
N SER A 104 10.10 9.04 4.70
CA SER A 104 10.26 9.56 6.06
C SER A 104 8.94 9.62 6.82
N ASN A 105 7.82 9.69 6.10
CA ASN A 105 6.47 9.63 6.63
C ASN A 105 5.53 9.19 5.50
N GLY A 106 4.52 8.40 5.80
CA GLY A 106 3.50 8.08 4.82
C GLY A 106 2.56 7.01 5.33
N ARG A 107 1.36 6.98 4.74
CA ARG A 107 0.36 5.95 5.02
C ARG A 107 -0.64 5.86 3.88
N CYS A 108 -1.25 4.69 3.75
CA CYS A 108 -2.49 4.48 3.02
C CYS A 108 -3.63 4.22 4.00
N ARG A 109 -4.80 4.78 3.70
CA ARG A 109 -6.04 4.48 4.40
C ARG A 109 -7.19 4.23 3.44
N ILE A 110 -7.96 3.20 3.73
CA ILE A 110 -9.12 2.77 2.97
C ILE A 110 -10.37 3.10 3.79
N TYR A 111 -11.30 3.80 3.17
CA TYR A 111 -12.57 4.18 3.74
C TYR A 111 -13.67 3.57 2.89
N LYS A 112 -14.52 2.75 3.52
CA LYS A 112 -15.69 2.17 2.86
C LYS A 112 -16.93 2.91 3.32
N ASN A 113 -17.74 3.37 2.37
CA ASN A 113 -19.06 3.93 2.62
C ASN A 113 -20.11 3.02 2.00
N ASP A 114 -20.62 2.08 2.79
CA ASP A 114 -21.61 1.10 2.35
C ASP A 114 -22.95 1.76 1.96
N ASN A 115 -23.29 2.92 2.53
CA ASN A 115 -24.53 3.64 2.22
C ASN A 115 -24.51 4.26 0.81
N LEU A 116 -23.35 4.76 0.38
CA LEU A 116 -23.15 5.33 -0.95
C LEU A 116 -22.66 4.29 -1.97
N GLY A 117 -22.28 3.10 -1.51
CA GLY A 117 -21.68 2.06 -2.35
C GLY A 117 -20.34 2.51 -2.93
N GLU A 118 -19.53 3.21 -2.13
CA GLU A 118 -18.28 3.83 -2.56
C GLU A 118 -17.12 3.43 -1.63
N LEU A 119 -15.96 3.17 -2.23
CA LEU A 119 -14.69 3.03 -1.56
C LEU A 119 -13.83 4.22 -1.92
N MET A 120 -13.27 4.88 -0.90
CA MET A 120 -12.24 5.88 -1.05
C MET A 120 -10.93 5.37 -0.47
N MET A 121 -9.83 5.62 -1.15
CA MET A 121 -8.49 5.31 -0.66
C MET A 121 -7.65 6.58 -0.72
N LEU A 122 -6.91 6.85 0.36
CA LEU A 122 -5.94 7.93 0.40
C LEU A 122 -4.57 7.36 0.75
N CYS A 123 -3.62 7.49 -0.16
CA CYS A 123 -2.21 7.21 0.08
C CYS A 123 -1.41 8.50 -0.01
N PHE A 124 -0.50 8.72 0.94
CA PHE A 124 0.53 9.75 0.81
C PHE A 124 1.86 9.28 1.35
N ALA A 125 2.93 9.86 0.82
CA ALA A 125 4.29 9.60 1.23
C ALA A 125 5.14 10.87 1.09
N VAL A 126 5.98 11.12 2.08
CA VAL A 126 7.07 12.10 2.06
C VAL A 126 8.36 11.31 2.00
N TYR A 127 9.24 11.67 1.08
CA TYR A 127 10.46 10.92 0.78
C TYR A 127 11.58 11.86 0.34
N ARG A 128 12.80 11.35 0.27
CA ARG A 128 13.95 12.10 -0.23
C ARG A 128 14.42 11.57 -1.57
N GLU A 129 14.71 12.49 -2.48
CA GLU A 129 15.41 12.22 -3.74
C GLU A 129 16.59 13.20 -3.84
N GLY A 130 17.80 12.67 -3.69
CA GLY A 130 19.00 13.51 -3.53
C GLY A 130 18.88 14.41 -2.29
N SER A 131 19.04 15.71 -2.49
CA SER A 131 18.90 16.73 -1.44
C SER A 131 17.47 17.21 -1.22
N SER A 132 16.53 16.89 -2.12
CA SER A 132 15.17 17.42 -2.06
C SER A 132 14.24 16.53 -1.24
N THR A 133 13.39 17.17 -0.42
CA THR A 133 12.27 16.51 0.24
C THR A 133 11.03 16.62 -0.64
N LEU A 134 10.49 15.48 -1.07
CA LEU A 134 9.36 15.40 -2.00
C LEU A 134 8.16 14.74 -1.33
N GLY A 135 6.99 14.97 -1.90
CA GLY A 135 5.75 14.33 -1.53
C GLY A 135 5.08 13.64 -2.71
N ALA A 136 4.30 12.61 -2.43
CA ALA A 136 3.37 12.02 -3.36
C ALA A 136 2.02 11.76 -2.67
N VAL A 137 0.92 11.97 -3.39
CA VAL A 137 -0.42 11.66 -2.91
C VAL A 137 -1.26 11.03 -4.01
N ALA A 138 -2.02 10.00 -3.65
CA ALA A 138 -3.07 9.41 -4.47
C ALA A 138 -4.35 9.35 -3.64
N THR A 139 -5.37 10.08 -4.08
CA THR A 139 -6.74 9.97 -3.57
C THR A 139 -7.54 9.25 -4.64
N PHE A 140 -8.12 8.08 -4.34
CA PHE A 140 -8.82 7.24 -5.30
C PHE A 140 -10.24 6.97 -4.82
N SER A 141 -11.20 7.00 -5.74
CA SER A 141 -12.58 6.58 -5.50
C SER A 141 -13.00 5.49 -6.50
N ALA A 142 -13.74 4.51 -6.00
CA ALA A 142 -14.34 3.46 -6.80
C ALA A 142 -15.73 3.07 -6.26
N PRO A 143 -16.68 2.71 -7.13
CA PRO A 143 -17.91 2.07 -6.70
C PRO A 143 -17.59 0.67 -6.13
N THR A 144 -18.32 0.24 -5.10
CA THR A 144 -18.14 -1.07 -4.44
C THR A 144 -18.97 -2.20 -5.09
N ARG A 145 -19.49 -2.00 -6.30
CA ARG A 145 -20.43 -2.91 -6.98
C ARG A 145 -19.77 -3.70 -8.11
#